data_AF-A0A7S2CUE1-F1
#
_entry.id   AF-A0A7S2CUE1-F1
#
_cell.length_a   1.000
_cell.length_b   1.000
_cell.length_c   1.000
_cell.angle_alpha   90.00
_cell.angle_beta   90.00
_cell.angle_gamma   90.00
#
_symmetry.space_group_name_H-M   'P 1'
#
loop_
_entity.id
_entity.type
_entity.pdbx_description
1 polymer ?
#
loop_
_entity_poly.entity_id
_entity_poly.type
_entity_poly.pdbx_seq_one_letter_code
_entity_poly.pdbx_strand_id
1 'polypeptide(L)'
;RAKQANPALSCRVLVLQAARDLDSEYNTIMNCVFAAQKLGVVVDTCVLSREPSTFMQQAADQTGGAHVHLQKGKDAPAQPLLQQLLMAFLPSADERRVLQLPHATSIDLRAACFCHQKTVET
;
A
#
# COMPACT_ATOMS: atom_id res chain seq x y z
N ARG A 1 18.15 -16.33 -12.50
CA ARG A 1 19.17 -15.27 -12.73
C ARG A 1 18.51 -14.18 -13.59
N ALA A 2 17.99 -13.12 -12.98
CA ALA A 2 17.47 -11.95 -13.69
C ALA A 2 18.56 -10.87 -13.74
N LYS A 3 18.62 -10.18 -14.88
CA LYS A 3 19.73 -9.40 -15.44
C LYS A 3 20.05 -8.11 -14.69
N GLN A 4 21.35 -7.81 -14.63
CA GLN A 4 22.01 -6.49 -14.65
C GLN A 4 21.17 -5.28 -14.20
N ALA A 5 21.47 -4.78 -13.00
CA ALA A 5 21.10 -3.45 -12.58
C ALA A 5 21.88 -2.43 -13.43
N ASN A 6 21.16 -1.74 -14.32
CA ASN A 6 21.62 -0.51 -14.95
C ASN A 6 21.78 0.55 -13.84
N PRO A 7 22.91 1.26 -13.72
CA PRO A 7 23.05 2.27 -12.68
C PRO A 7 22.00 3.38 -12.90
N ALA A 8 21.21 3.64 -11.85
CA ALA A 8 20.30 4.78 -11.66
C ALA A 8 18.85 4.71 -12.19
N LEU A 9 18.21 3.53 -12.28
CA LEU A 9 16.74 3.47 -12.35
C LEU A 9 16.14 3.26 -10.95
N SER A 10 15.44 4.27 -10.42
CA SER A 10 14.65 4.13 -9.20
C SER A 10 13.39 3.32 -9.52
N CYS A 11 13.34 2.07 -9.05
CA CYS A 11 12.20 1.20 -9.24
C CYS A 11 11.17 1.43 -8.13
N ARG A 12 9.91 1.61 -8.51
CA ARG A 12 8.80 1.89 -7.62
C ARG A 12 7.51 1.35 -8.22
N VAL A 13 6.66 0.80 -7.38
CA VAL A 13 5.38 0.20 -7.80
C VAL A 13 4.24 0.96 -7.13
N LEU A 14 3.24 1.36 -7.92
CA LEU A 14 1.98 1.89 -7.42
C LEU A 14 0.88 0.85 -7.65
N VAL A 15 0.20 0.45 -6.59
CA VAL A 15 -0.93 -0.47 -6.62
C VAL A 15 -2.22 0.33 -6.43
N LEU A 16 -3.13 0.22 -7.40
CA LEU A 16 -4.48 0.78 -7.31
C LEU A 16 -5.46 -0.35 -7.00
N GLN A 17 -5.93 -0.40 -5.76
CA GLN A 17 -6.85 -1.43 -5.29
C GLN A 17 -8.30 -0.93 -5.44
N ALA A 18 -9.02 -1.46 -6.43
CA ALA A 18 -10.40 -1.10 -6.70
C ALA A 18 -11.43 -2.10 -6.13
N ALA A 19 -10.97 -3.28 -5.73
CA ALA A 19 -11.79 -4.36 -5.19
C ALA A 19 -11.44 -4.66 -3.73
N ARG A 20 -12.30 -5.44 -3.06
CA ARG A 20 -12.01 -5.94 -1.71
C ARG A 20 -10.93 -7.01 -1.75
N ASP A 21 -10.26 -7.21 -0.62
CA ASP A 21 -9.24 -8.25 -0.49
C ASP A 21 -9.85 -9.67 -0.48
N LEU A 22 -9.10 -10.63 -1.00
CA LEU A 22 -9.40 -12.06 -0.91
C LEU A 22 -8.32 -12.75 -0.07
N ASP A 23 -8.73 -13.45 0.99
CA ASP A 23 -7.81 -14.15 1.90
C ASP A 23 -6.94 -15.20 1.19
N SER A 24 -7.47 -15.83 0.14
CA SER A 24 -6.73 -16.80 -0.68
C SER A 24 -5.50 -16.21 -1.35
N GLU A 25 -5.47 -14.89 -1.57
CA GLU A 25 -4.38 -14.18 -2.24
C GLU A 25 -3.34 -13.63 -1.27
N TYR A 26 -3.62 -13.64 0.05
CA TYR A 26 -2.75 -13.04 1.06
C TYR A 26 -1.30 -13.55 0.98
N ASN A 27 -1.11 -14.89 0.97
CA ASN A 27 0.23 -15.48 0.94
C ASN A 27 1.00 -15.08 -0.33
N THR A 28 0.29 -15.02 -1.46
CA THR A 28 0.90 -14.62 -2.75
C THR A 28 1.32 -13.16 -2.70
N ILE A 29 0.43 -12.26 -2.25
CA ILE A 29 0.71 -10.83 -2.13
C ILE A 29 1.87 -10.58 -1.16
N MET A 30 1.85 -11.22 0.02
CA MET A 30 2.91 -11.03 1.02
C MET A 30 4.27 -11.56 0.55
N ASN A 31 4.31 -12.70 -0.15
CA ASN A 31 5.55 -13.18 -0.76
C ASN A 31 6.11 -12.18 -1.79
N CYS A 32 5.24 -11.54 -2.58
CA CYS A 32 5.64 -10.47 -3.49
C CYS A 32 6.15 -9.23 -2.75
N VAL A 33 5.50 -8.82 -1.65
CA VAL A 33 5.93 -7.70 -0.80
C VAL A 33 7.30 -7.97 -0.18
N PHE A 34 7.53 -9.16 0.37
CA PHE A 34 8.84 -9.53 0.93
C PHE A 34 9.93 -9.58 -0.14
N ALA A 35 9.61 -10.03 -1.34
CA ALA A 35 10.54 -9.97 -2.47
C ALA A 35 10.85 -8.52 -2.85
N ALA A 36 9.85 -7.64 -2.91
CA ALA A 36 10.02 -6.22 -3.21
C ALA A 36 10.87 -5.51 -2.15
N GLN A 37 10.60 -5.76 -0.86
CA GLN A 37 11.37 -5.25 0.27
C GLN A 37 12.85 -5.68 0.15
N LYS A 38 13.12 -6.95 -0.15
CA LYS A 38 14.49 -7.45 -0.33
C LYS A 38 15.21 -6.83 -1.54
N LEU A 39 14.46 -6.43 -2.57
CA LEU A 39 14.98 -5.75 -3.76
C LEU A 39 15.10 -4.23 -3.57
N GLY A 40 14.66 -3.68 -2.43
CA GLY A 40 14.65 -2.23 -2.19
C GLY A 40 13.65 -1.49 -3.07
N VAL A 41 12.60 -2.16 -3.55
CA VAL A 41 11.54 -1.56 -4.36
C VAL A 41 10.41 -1.10 -3.47
N VAL A 42 10.11 0.20 -3.51
CA VAL A 42 9.02 0.81 -2.74
C VAL A 42 7.67 0.48 -3.39
N VAL A 43 6.71 0.02 -2.57
CA VAL A 43 5.34 -0.28 -3.00
C VAL A 43 4.38 0.72 -2.37
N ASP A 44 3.83 1.60 -3.18
CA ASP A 44 2.76 2.50 -2.76
C ASP A 44 1.40 1.90 -3.07
N THR A 45 0.44 2.17 -2.20
CA THR A 45 -0.89 1.59 -2.31
C THR A 45 -1.96 2.67 -2.23
N CYS A 46 -2.87 2.66 -3.19
CA CYS A 46 -4.03 3.51 -3.23
C CYS A 46 -5.28 2.64 -3.24
N VAL A 47 -6.07 2.71 -2.17
CA VAL A 47 -7.32 1.98 -2.03
C VAL A 47 -8.47 2.88 -2.47
N LEU A 48 -9.17 2.42 -3.51
CA LEU A 48 -10.35 3.06 -4.09
C LEU A 48 -11.65 2.43 -3.55
N SER A 49 -11.57 1.21 -3.00
CA SER A 49 -12.71 0.54 -2.39
C SER A 49 -13.18 1.26 -1.12
N ARG A 50 -14.45 1.05 -0.77
CA ARG A 50 -15.03 1.55 0.49
C ARG A 50 -14.42 0.89 1.72
N GLU A 51 -14.11 -0.40 1.59
CA GLU A 51 -13.48 -1.19 2.64
C GLU A 51 -11.97 -0.91 2.66
N PRO A 52 -11.38 -0.67 3.85
CA PRO A 52 -9.94 -0.56 3.97
C PRO A 52 -9.29 -1.93 3.72
N SER A 53 -8.12 -1.92 3.10
CA SER A 53 -7.33 -3.12 2.86
C SER A 53 -6.19 -3.21 3.87
N THR A 54 -6.23 -4.19 4.77
CA THR A 54 -5.13 -4.45 5.72
C THR A 54 -3.90 -4.98 4.99
N PHE A 55 -4.09 -5.71 3.89
CA PHE A 55 -2.99 -6.28 3.10
C PHE A 55 -2.18 -5.16 2.43
N MET A 56 -2.86 -4.18 1.84
CA MET A 56 -2.22 -3.04 1.17
C MET A 56 -1.58 -2.06 2.15
N GLN A 57 -2.12 -1.98 3.38
CA GLN A 57 -1.47 -1.24 4.47
C GLN A 57 -0.14 -1.90 4.85
N GLN A 58 -0.14 -3.21 5.08
CA GLN A 58 1.08 -3.98 5.38
C GLN A 58 2.10 -3.91 4.24
N ALA A 59 1.64 -3.96 2.99
CA ALA A 59 2.51 -3.85 1.82
C ALA A 59 3.28 -2.51 1.76
N ALA A 60 2.56 -1.41 2.01
CA ALA A 60 3.16 -0.08 2.06
C ALA A 60 4.14 0.05 3.23
N ASP A 61 3.76 -0.41 4.43
CA ASP A 61 4.61 -0.33 5.62
C ASP A 61 5.93 -1.12 5.47
N GLN A 62 5.85 -2.38 5.04
CA GLN A 62 7.02 -3.26 4.88
C GLN A 62 8.03 -2.73 3.84
N THR A 63 7.55 -2.01 2.84
CA THR A 63 8.41 -1.46 1.77
C THR A 63 8.76 0.02 1.97
N GLY A 64 8.23 0.67 3.02
CA GLY A 64 8.39 2.11 3.26
C GLY A 64 7.65 3.00 2.25
N GLY A 65 6.59 2.48 1.63
CA GLY A 65 5.73 3.21 0.70
C GLY A 65 4.62 3.99 1.39
N ALA A 66 3.87 4.77 0.60
CA ALA A 66 2.71 5.53 1.04
C ALA A 66 1.43 4.72 0.83
N HIS A 67 0.56 4.74 1.85
CA HIS A 67 -0.78 4.18 1.79
C HIS A 67 -1.82 5.32 1.79
N VAL A 68 -2.69 5.35 0.79
CA VAL A 68 -3.79 6.32 0.70
C VAL A 68 -5.11 5.59 0.47
N HIS A 69 -6.10 5.89 1.31
CA HIS A 69 -7.47 5.40 1.15
C HIS A 69 -8.38 6.55 0.76
N LEU A 70 -8.91 6.51 -0.48
CA LEU A 70 -9.65 7.62 -1.08
C LEU A 70 -11.14 7.66 -0.68
N GLN A 71 -11.73 6.51 -0.32
CA GLN A 71 -13.14 6.41 0.07
C GLN A 71 -13.29 6.11 1.57
N LYS A 72 -13.05 7.13 2.41
CA LYS A 72 -13.28 7.03 3.86
C LYS A 72 -14.76 7.25 4.19
N GLY A 73 -15.58 6.22 4.04
CA GLY A 73 -16.98 6.21 4.51
C GLY A 73 -18.02 6.76 3.52
N LYS A 74 -19.29 6.74 3.93
CA LYS A 74 -20.45 7.10 3.09
C LYS A 74 -20.63 8.61 2.88
N ASP A 75 -20.14 9.43 3.82
CA ASP A 75 -20.40 10.87 3.87
C ASP A 75 -19.18 11.74 3.48
N ALA A 76 -18.04 11.12 3.18
CA ALA A 76 -16.87 11.83 2.69
C ALA A 76 -16.98 12.08 1.19
N PRO A 77 -16.68 13.31 0.70
CA PRO A 77 -16.65 13.58 -0.72
C PRO A 77 -15.62 12.67 -1.39
N ALA A 78 -15.99 12.05 -2.52
CA ALA A 78 -15.06 11.27 -3.33
C ALA A 78 -13.89 12.17 -3.70
N GLN A 79 -12.71 11.86 -3.16
CA GLN A 79 -11.52 12.64 -3.49
C GLN A 79 -11.19 12.44 -4.98
N PRO A 80 -10.90 13.52 -5.73
CA PRO A 80 -10.57 13.40 -7.14
C PRO A 80 -9.29 12.56 -7.32
N LEU A 81 -9.44 11.41 -7.99
CA LEU A 81 -8.37 10.42 -8.19
C LEU A 81 -7.12 11.07 -8.81
N LEU A 82 -7.31 11.87 -9.85
CA LEU A 82 -6.21 12.52 -10.56
C LEU A 82 -5.39 13.43 -9.63
N GLN A 83 -6.06 14.24 -8.80
CA GLN A 83 -5.38 15.12 -7.85
C GLN A 83 -4.53 14.31 -6.87
N GLN A 84 -5.04 13.17 -6.41
CA GLN A 84 -4.33 12.30 -5.47
C GLN A 84 -3.15 11.58 -6.11
N LEU A 85 -3.31 11.12 -7.36
CA LEU A 85 -2.19 10.57 -8.15
C LEU A 85 -1.07 11.59 -8.34
N LEU A 86 -1.40 12.83 -8.66
CA LEU A 86 -0.43 13.90 -8.88
C LEU A 86 0.24 14.36 -7.58
N MET A 87 -0.52 14.53 -6.50
CA MET A 87 0.00 15.10 -5.25
C MET A 87 0.72 14.06 -4.39
N ALA A 88 0.18 12.85 -4.26
CA ALA A 88 0.73 11.84 -3.37
C ALA A 88 1.73 10.92 -4.07
N PHE A 89 1.46 10.53 -5.31
CA PHE A 89 2.20 9.45 -5.97
C PHE A 89 3.14 9.89 -7.09
N LEU A 90 3.15 11.16 -7.50
CA LEU A 90 4.12 11.70 -8.46
C LEU A 90 5.50 12.02 -7.85
N PRO A 91 5.59 12.62 -6.64
CA PRO A 91 6.88 12.90 -6.02
C PRO A 91 7.68 11.62 -5.75
N SER A 92 9.00 11.74 -5.81
CA SER A 92 9.91 10.65 -5.43
C SER A 92 9.79 10.32 -3.94
N ALA A 93 10.18 9.11 -3.54
CA ALA A 93 10.05 8.66 -2.15
C ALA A 93 10.82 9.55 -1.16
N ASP A 94 11.97 10.12 -1.57
CA ASP A 94 12.77 11.00 -0.72
C ASP A 94 12.12 12.38 -0.54
N GLU A 95 11.54 12.95 -1.59
CA GLU A 95 10.87 14.26 -1.57
C GLU A 95 9.61 14.25 -0.71
N ARG A 96 8.98 13.09 -0.53
CA ARG A 96 7.81 12.92 0.34
C ARG A 96 8.07 13.20 1.81
N ARG A 97 9.31 13.12 2.28
CA ARG A 97 9.61 13.46 3.69
C ARG A 97 9.44 14.95 3.96
N VAL A 98 9.61 15.77 2.92
CA VAL A 98 9.48 17.24 2.98
C VAL A 98 8.04 17.67 2.69
N LEU A 99 7.36 16.94 1.80
CA LEU A 99 5.94 17.12 1.53
C LEU A 99 5.14 16.43 2.64
N GLN A 100 4.59 17.17 3.61
CA GLN A 100 3.71 16.64 4.66
C GLN A 100 2.44 16.02 4.04
N LEU A 101 2.55 14.81 3.52
CA LEU A 101 1.46 14.05 2.93
C LEU A 101 0.58 13.50 4.04
N PRO A 102 -0.74 13.42 3.83
CA PRO A 102 -1.64 12.77 4.76
C PRO A 102 -1.33 11.27 4.81
N HIS A 103 -0.43 10.89 5.71
CA HIS A 103 -0.07 9.50 5.96
C HIS A 103 -1.18 8.84 6.78
N ALA A 104 -1.57 7.61 6.42
CA ALA A 104 -2.48 6.83 7.25
C ALA A 104 -1.73 6.36 8.51
N THR A 105 -1.95 7.06 9.63
CA THR A 105 -1.23 6.84 10.91
C THR A 105 -1.65 5.62 11.72
N SER A 106 -2.65 4.85 11.29
CA SER A 106 -3.12 3.67 12.02
C SER A 106 -3.11 2.43 11.12
N ILE A 107 -2.01 1.68 11.19
CA ILE A 107 -1.90 0.36 10.59
C ILE A 107 -2.45 -0.66 11.59
N ASP A 108 -3.41 -1.48 11.16
CA ASP A 108 -3.92 -2.58 11.98
C ASP A 108 -3.00 -3.80 11.85
N LEU A 109 -2.06 -3.94 12.79
CA LEU A 109 -1.10 -5.06 12.86
C LEU A 109 -1.64 -6.26 13.66
N ARG A 110 -2.92 -6.24 14.05
CA ARG A 110 -3.49 -7.34 14.84
C ARG A 110 -3.56 -8.60 13.99
N ALA A 111 -3.13 -9.73 14.56
CA ALA A 111 -3.27 -11.02 13.91
C ALA A 111 -4.75 -11.33 13.72
N ALA A 112 -5.14 -11.82 12.54
CA ALA A 112 -6.49 -12.28 12.26
C ALA A 112 -6.49 -13.77 11.91
N CYS A 113 -7.50 -14.49 12.36
CA CYS A 113 -7.67 -15.90 12.02
C CYS A 113 -8.15 -16.04 10.57
N PHE A 114 -7.43 -16.79 9.72
CA PHE A 114 -7.84 -17.07 8.33
C PHE A 114 -9.23 -17.72 8.20
N CYS A 115 -9.67 -18.49 9.20
CA CYS A 115 -10.96 -19.17 9.13
C CYS A 115 -12.16 -18.26 9.43
N HIS A 116 -11.97 -17.22 10.25
CA HIS A 116 -13.09 -16.41 10.78
C HIS A 116 -12.95 -14.91 10.54
N GLN A 117 -11.81 -14.45 9.99
CA GLN A 117 -11.47 -13.04 9.75
C GLN A 117 -11.60 -12.15 10.99
N LYS A 118 -11.58 -12.75 12.19
CA LYS A 118 -11.61 -12.05 13.47
C LYS A 118 -10.19 -11.85 13.97
N THR A 119 -9.95 -10.67 14.53
CA THR A 119 -8.71 -10.36 15.24
C THR A 119 -8.56 -11.29 16.44
N VAL A 120 -7.41 -11.93 16.55
CA VAL A 120 -7.03 -12.80 17.66
C VAL A 120 -6.12 -11.99 18.56
N GLU A 121 -6.56 -11.71 19.78
CA GLU A 121 -5.71 -11.16 20.83
C GLU A 121 -4.95 -12.33 21.47
N THR A 122 -3.62 -12.21 21.55
CA THR A 122 -2.73 -13.14 22.26
C THR A 122 -2.64 -12.77 23.73
#